data_AF-A0A6L4YI55-F1
#
_entry.id   AF-A0A6L4YI55-F1
#
_cell.length_a   1.000
_cell.length_b   1.000
_cell.length_c   1.000
_cell.angle_alpha   90.00
_cell.angle_beta   90.00
_cell.angle_gamma   90.00
#
_symmetry.space_group_name_H-M   'P 1'
#
loop_
_entity.id
_entity.type
_entity.pdbx_description
1 polymer ?
#
loop_
_entity_poly.entity_id
_entity_poly.type
_entity_poly.pdbx_seq_one_letter_code
_entity_poly.pdbx_strand_id
1 'polypeptide(L)'
;MHHGRTTLTRYTIEEEHKHPGASGEFSGLLNSLATAIKIISNQVNKGALVGALGNAGGDDVSVNVQGEVQKKLDVMSNEVMLQENQWNGHLSGMASEEMDDVYSIPDHCRRGKYLLVFDPLDGSSNIDVNLTVGTIFSILRAPNPGSNASLEDFLQPGTQQVCAGLALYGPSTMLVLTTGDGVDGFTLDRDIGAFILTHPRMRIPDDANEFAINSSNERFWEPPVKRYVEECLAGKTGPRGKDFNMRWVASLVAETFRILTRGGIFMYPKDSKDPARPGRLRLMYEANPISFLIEQAGGASTTGRERVMELSPKDLHQRVPLIFGSKNEVERVAGYHAEYASGKEPDTFNSPLFSTRSLFRTQ
;
A
#
# COMPACT_ATOMS: atom_id res chain seq x y z
N MET A 1 -6.82 -20.54 -24.06
CA MET A 1 -8.02 -21.38 -23.79
C MET A 1 -8.63 -20.95 -22.45
N HIS A 2 -9.81 -20.34 -22.47
CA HIS A 2 -10.45 -19.67 -21.31
C HIS A 2 -11.56 -20.49 -20.64
N HIS A 3 -11.85 -21.71 -21.10
CA HIS A 3 -12.89 -22.55 -20.50
C HIS A 3 -12.52 -22.96 -19.07
N GLY A 4 -13.35 -22.57 -18.10
CA GLY A 4 -13.24 -22.97 -16.69
C GLY A 4 -12.53 -21.98 -15.75
N ARG A 5 -12.03 -20.84 -16.23
CA ARG A 5 -11.43 -19.82 -15.34
C ARG A 5 -12.50 -18.89 -14.74
N THR A 6 -12.32 -18.51 -13.48
CA THR A 6 -13.25 -17.63 -12.75
C THR A 6 -12.88 -16.16 -13.01
N THR A 7 -13.83 -15.37 -13.51
CA THR A 7 -13.67 -13.91 -13.63
C THR A 7 -13.91 -13.24 -12.28
N LEU A 8 -13.40 -12.03 -12.07
CA LEU A 8 -13.70 -11.23 -10.88
C LEU A 8 -15.22 -11.09 -10.66
N THR A 9 -15.97 -10.78 -11.72
CA THR A 9 -17.43 -10.67 -11.66
C THR A 9 -18.10 -11.96 -11.23
N ARG A 10 -17.65 -13.11 -11.75
CA ARG A 10 -18.18 -14.41 -11.33
C ARG A 10 -17.82 -14.70 -9.88
N TYR A 11 -16.58 -14.45 -9.49
CA TYR A 11 -16.08 -14.63 -8.13
C TYR A 11 -16.92 -13.82 -7.12
N THR A 12 -17.15 -12.53 -7.39
CA THR A 12 -17.92 -11.68 -6.46
C THR A 12 -19.38 -12.11 -6.33
N ILE A 13 -20.02 -12.53 -7.42
CA ILE A 13 -21.38 -13.08 -7.40
C ILE A 13 -21.44 -14.41 -6.63
N GLU A 14 -20.46 -15.30 -6.83
CA GLU A 14 -20.39 -16.57 -6.11
C GLU A 14 -20.17 -16.37 -4.61
N GLU A 15 -19.34 -15.41 -4.20
CA GLU A 15 -19.18 -15.03 -2.78
C GLU A 15 -20.45 -14.37 -2.21
N GLU A 16 -21.10 -13.50 -2.97
CA GLU A 16 -22.35 -12.85 -2.56
C GLU A 16 -23.44 -13.88 -2.21
N HIS A 17 -23.58 -14.93 -3.01
CA HIS A 17 -24.55 -16.00 -2.75
C HIS A 17 -24.29 -16.77 -1.44
N LYS A 18 -23.07 -16.73 -0.88
CA LYS A 18 -22.74 -17.37 0.40
C LYS A 18 -23.17 -16.54 1.61
N HIS A 19 -23.59 -15.28 1.42
CA HIS A 19 -23.95 -14.36 2.50
C HIS A 19 -25.44 -13.99 2.45
N PRO A 20 -26.31 -14.67 3.24
CA PRO A 20 -27.72 -14.31 3.36
C PRO A 20 -27.87 -12.86 3.84
N GLY A 21 -28.36 -11.97 2.98
CA GLY A 21 -28.49 -10.53 3.26
C GLY A 21 -27.52 -9.63 2.50
N ALA A 22 -26.62 -10.19 1.68
CA ALA A 22 -25.87 -9.40 0.71
C ALA A 22 -26.82 -8.81 -0.35
N SER A 23 -26.62 -7.53 -0.69
CA SER A 23 -27.54 -6.77 -1.55
C SER A 23 -27.00 -6.53 -2.96
N GLY A 24 -25.87 -7.12 -3.33
CA GLY A 24 -25.17 -6.85 -4.59
C GLY A 24 -24.41 -5.52 -4.69
N GLU A 25 -24.66 -4.57 -3.78
CA GLU A 25 -24.04 -3.24 -3.84
C GLU A 25 -22.50 -3.28 -3.73
N PHE A 26 -21.97 -4.21 -2.93
CA PHE A 26 -20.51 -4.39 -2.82
C PHE A 26 -19.92 -4.95 -4.12
N SER A 27 -20.56 -5.97 -4.70
CA SER A 27 -20.18 -6.56 -5.98
C SER A 27 -20.22 -5.52 -7.10
N GLY A 28 -21.23 -4.65 -7.11
CA GLY A 28 -21.33 -3.52 -8.05
C GLY A 28 -20.17 -2.54 -7.91
N LEU A 29 -19.85 -2.13 -6.69
CA LEU A 29 -18.72 -1.23 -6.42
C LEU A 29 -17.37 -1.81 -6.88
N LEU A 30 -17.10 -3.09 -6.60
CA LEU A 30 -15.89 -3.75 -7.07
C LEU A 30 -15.79 -3.81 -8.60
N ASN A 31 -16.92 -3.98 -9.31
CA ASN A 31 -16.92 -3.96 -10.77
C ASN A 31 -16.67 -2.55 -11.34
N SER A 32 -17.18 -1.49 -10.69
CA SER A 32 -16.84 -0.09 -11.03
C SER A 32 -15.35 0.19 -10.84
N LEU A 33 -14.79 -0.21 -9.69
CA LEU A 33 -13.36 -0.11 -9.41
C LEU A 33 -12.52 -0.87 -10.45
N ALA A 34 -12.90 -2.10 -10.78
CA ALA A 34 -12.22 -2.88 -11.82
C ALA A 34 -12.27 -2.20 -13.19
N THR A 35 -13.32 -1.43 -13.48
CA THR A 35 -13.41 -0.64 -14.72
C THR A 35 -12.46 0.55 -14.70
N ALA A 36 -12.42 1.31 -13.60
CA ALA A 36 -11.45 2.38 -13.41
C ALA A 36 -10.00 1.88 -13.58
N ILE A 37 -9.66 0.77 -12.94
CA ILE A 37 -8.34 0.13 -13.02
C ILE A 37 -7.98 -0.27 -14.46
N LYS A 38 -8.93 -0.78 -15.25
CA LYS A 38 -8.69 -1.11 -16.68
C LYS A 38 -8.39 0.15 -17.50
N ILE A 39 -9.09 1.25 -17.23
CA ILE A 39 -8.88 2.53 -17.91
C ILE A 39 -7.49 3.08 -17.57
N ILE A 40 -7.12 3.12 -16.29
CA ILE A 40 -5.81 3.58 -15.81
C ILE A 40 -4.70 2.68 -16.39
N SER A 41 -4.86 1.36 -16.32
CA SER A 41 -3.93 0.40 -16.93
C SER A 41 -3.70 0.69 -18.41
N ASN A 42 -4.75 0.99 -19.17
CA ASN A 42 -4.62 1.34 -20.58
C ASN A 42 -3.88 2.67 -20.80
N GLN A 43 -4.07 3.66 -19.93
CA GLN A 43 -3.35 4.93 -19.99
C GLN A 43 -1.87 4.74 -19.65
N VAL A 44 -1.55 4.05 -18.55
CA VAL A 44 -0.17 3.74 -18.14
C VAL A 44 0.56 2.96 -19.23
N ASN A 45 -0.08 1.92 -19.81
CA ASN A 45 0.52 1.08 -20.86
C ASN A 45 0.77 1.81 -22.19
N LYS A 46 0.13 2.95 -22.43
CA LYS A 46 0.41 3.78 -23.60
C LYS A 46 1.60 4.72 -23.38
N GLY A 47 1.99 4.98 -22.12
CA GLY A 47 3.14 5.80 -21.75
C GLY A 47 3.19 7.12 -22.52
N ALA A 48 4.30 7.35 -23.22
CA ALA A 48 4.54 8.57 -24.01
C ALA A 48 3.47 8.86 -25.08
N LEU A 49 2.78 7.84 -25.58
CA LEU A 49 1.75 7.99 -26.62
C LEU A 49 0.50 8.72 -26.13
N VAL A 50 0.29 8.81 -24.81
CA VAL A 50 -0.82 9.58 -24.21
C VAL A 50 -0.53 11.08 -24.21
N GLY A 51 0.74 11.50 -24.36
CA GLY A 51 1.14 12.90 -24.15
C GLY A 51 1.05 13.35 -22.69
N ALA A 52 0.86 12.41 -21.76
CA ALA A 52 0.67 12.62 -20.33
C ALA A 52 1.91 12.27 -19.49
N LEU A 53 3.08 12.11 -20.12
CA LEU A 53 4.35 12.05 -19.38
C LEU A 53 4.77 13.45 -18.92
N GLY A 54 5.44 13.53 -17.77
CA GLY A 54 5.87 14.78 -17.16
C GLY A 54 4.87 15.41 -16.18
N ASN A 55 5.20 16.62 -15.73
CA ASN A 55 4.49 17.31 -14.64
C ASN A 55 3.15 17.88 -15.12
N ALA A 56 2.15 17.87 -14.23
CA ALA A 56 0.93 18.63 -14.43
C ALA A 56 1.25 20.14 -14.32
N GLY A 57 0.71 20.95 -15.22
CA GLY A 57 0.98 22.40 -15.31
C GLY A 57 1.97 22.84 -16.41
N GLY A 58 2.67 21.90 -17.08
CA GLY A 58 3.63 22.25 -18.12
C GLY A 58 4.99 22.65 -17.54
N ASP A 59 5.50 23.84 -17.87
CA ASP A 59 6.74 24.39 -17.31
C ASP A 59 6.55 24.90 -15.87
N ASP A 60 5.31 25.20 -15.47
CA ASP A 60 4.95 25.51 -14.08
C ASP A 60 4.64 24.21 -13.32
N VAL A 61 5.35 24.00 -12.22
CA VAL A 61 5.24 22.80 -11.37
C VAL A 61 3.97 22.88 -10.53
N SER A 62 2.96 22.06 -10.84
CA SER A 62 1.87 21.82 -9.89
C SER A 62 2.34 20.90 -8.76
N VAL A 63 1.95 21.25 -7.54
CA VAL A 63 2.32 20.53 -6.32
C VAL A 63 1.02 20.12 -5.64
N ASN A 64 0.90 18.85 -5.28
CA ASN A 64 -0.27 18.35 -4.58
C ASN A 64 -0.22 18.75 -3.08
N VAL A 65 -1.28 18.38 -2.36
CA VAL A 65 -1.50 18.68 -0.94
C VAL A 65 -0.41 18.10 -0.02
N GLN A 66 0.37 17.17 -0.57
CA GLN A 66 1.46 16.47 0.08
C GLN A 66 2.83 17.12 -0.12
N GLY A 67 2.89 18.22 -0.89
CA GLY A 67 4.14 18.88 -1.25
C GLY A 67 4.91 18.13 -2.34
N GLU A 68 4.26 17.21 -3.06
CA GLU A 68 4.88 16.38 -4.10
C GLU A 68 4.51 16.93 -5.49
N VAL A 69 5.45 16.85 -6.44
CA VAL A 69 5.23 17.33 -7.82
C VAL A 69 4.26 16.40 -8.52
N GLN A 70 3.08 16.91 -8.87
CA GLN A 70 2.02 16.12 -9.46
C GLN A 70 2.32 15.81 -10.93
N LYS A 71 2.18 14.55 -11.34
CA LYS A 71 2.30 14.15 -12.75
C LYS A 71 0.94 14.23 -13.43
N LYS A 72 0.91 14.42 -14.75
CA LYS A 72 -0.35 14.46 -15.51
C LYS A 72 -1.14 13.15 -15.37
N LEU A 73 -0.45 12.01 -15.34
CA LEU A 73 -1.08 10.71 -15.13
C LEU A 73 -1.70 10.56 -13.74
N ASP A 74 -1.20 11.25 -12.72
CA ASP A 74 -1.79 11.25 -11.38
C ASP A 74 -3.18 11.91 -11.41
N VAL A 75 -3.27 13.10 -12.02
CA VAL A 75 -4.54 13.83 -12.23
C VAL A 75 -5.53 12.99 -13.03
N MET A 76 -5.09 12.41 -14.15
CA MET A 76 -5.95 11.57 -14.99
C MET A 76 -6.44 10.32 -14.25
N SER A 77 -5.58 9.69 -13.45
CA SER A 77 -5.94 8.50 -12.69
C SER A 77 -6.93 8.83 -11.58
N ASN A 78 -6.76 9.98 -10.91
CA ASN A 78 -7.71 10.48 -9.94
C ASN A 78 -9.08 10.76 -10.57
N GLU A 79 -9.13 11.46 -11.70
CA GLU A 79 -10.37 11.73 -12.43
C GLU A 79 -11.10 10.45 -12.84
N VAL A 80 -10.38 9.45 -13.35
CA VAL A 80 -10.96 8.14 -13.70
C VAL A 80 -11.56 7.45 -12.47
N MET A 81 -10.85 7.44 -11.34
CA MET A 81 -11.35 6.86 -10.10
C MET A 81 -12.64 7.55 -9.64
N LEU A 82 -12.70 8.89 -9.68
CA LEU A 82 -13.89 9.65 -9.29
C LEU A 82 -15.06 9.37 -10.25
N GLN A 83 -14.83 9.51 -11.56
CA GLN A 83 -15.88 9.41 -12.57
C GLN A 83 -16.48 8.02 -12.66
N GLU A 84 -15.69 6.96 -12.56
CA GLU A 84 -16.19 5.58 -12.69
C GLU A 84 -16.92 5.08 -11.43
N ASN A 85 -16.69 5.71 -10.28
CA ASN A 85 -17.25 5.27 -9.00
C ASN A 85 -18.36 6.17 -8.45
N GLN A 86 -18.49 7.42 -8.89
CA GLN A 86 -19.50 8.35 -8.33
C GLN A 86 -20.96 8.00 -8.67
N TRP A 87 -21.23 7.37 -9.81
CA TRP A 87 -22.60 7.24 -10.34
C TRP A 87 -23.31 5.94 -9.97
N ASN A 88 -22.59 4.92 -9.49
CA ASN A 88 -23.10 3.57 -9.31
C ASN A 88 -24.08 3.42 -8.12
N GLY A 89 -24.25 4.44 -7.29
CA GLY A 89 -25.18 4.41 -6.16
C GLY A 89 -24.68 3.66 -4.93
N HIS A 90 -23.40 3.29 -4.88
CA HIS A 90 -22.84 2.46 -3.81
C HIS A 90 -22.04 3.26 -2.78
N LEU A 91 -21.60 4.47 -3.11
CA LEU A 91 -20.76 5.31 -2.27
C LEU A 91 -21.52 6.47 -1.62
N SER A 92 -21.11 6.86 -0.41
CA SER A 92 -21.53 8.09 0.29
C SER A 92 -20.50 9.21 0.16
N GLY A 93 -19.25 8.86 -0.20
CA GLY A 93 -18.16 9.79 -0.42
C GLY A 93 -16.89 9.07 -0.85
N MET A 94 -15.92 9.82 -1.34
CA MET A 94 -14.60 9.32 -1.70
C MET A 94 -13.49 10.19 -1.10
N ALA A 95 -12.29 9.64 -0.92
CA ALA A 95 -11.10 10.38 -0.52
C ALA A 95 -9.88 9.88 -1.31
N SER A 96 -9.03 10.82 -1.73
CA SER A 96 -7.90 10.55 -2.62
C SER A 96 -6.61 11.14 -2.05
N GLU A 97 -5.47 10.53 -2.40
CA GLU A 97 -4.15 11.12 -2.16
C GLU A 97 -3.98 12.47 -2.88
N GLU A 98 -4.68 12.67 -4.00
CA GLU A 98 -4.57 13.82 -4.90
C GLU A 98 -5.58 14.94 -4.60
N MET A 99 -6.23 14.92 -3.43
CA MET A 99 -7.24 15.90 -3.03
C MET A 99 -7.03 16.37 -1.59
N ASP A 100 -7.34 17.63 -1.29
CA ASP A 100 -7.23 18.22 0.06
C ASP A 100 -8.35 17.71 0.99
N ASP A 101 -9.56 17.65 0.43
CA ASP A 101 -10.78 17.34 1.16
C ASP A 101 -11.47 16.12 0.57
N VAL A 102 -12.44 15.58 1.32
CA VAL A 102 -13.28 14.47 0.85
C VAL A 102 -14.14 14.89 -0.35
N TYR A 103 -14.27 14.00 -1.32
CA TYR A 103 -15.14 14.16 -2.46
C TYR A 103 -16.58 13.76 -2.12
N SER A 104 -17.48 14.73 -2.16
CA SER A 104 -18.92 14.49 -2.03
C SER A 104 -19.50 13.95 -3.33
N ILE A 105 -20.31 12.89 -3.23
CA ILE A 105 -21.03 12.35 -4.38
C ILE A 105 -21.99 13.44 -4.92
N PRO A 106 -22.00 13.72 -6.24
CA PRO A 106 -22.88 14.74 -6.83
C PRO A 106 -24.35 14.51 -6.50
N ASP A 107 -25.12 15.59 -6.29
CA ASP A 107 -26.51 15.49 -5.83
C ASP A 107 -27.46 14.73 -6.77
N HIS A 108 -27.14 14.69 -8.06
CA HIS A 108 -27.91 13.94 -9.06
C HIS A 108 -27.60 12.44 -9.06
N CYS A 109 -26.53 12.02 -8.38
CA CYS A 109 -26.17 10.62 -8.20
C CYS A 109 -26.79 10.06 -6.90
N ARG A 110 -27.20 8.79 -6.94
CA ARG A 110 -27.64 8.09 -5.74
C ARG A 110 -26.44 7.89 -4.80
N ARG A 111 -26.69 7.98 -3.49
CA ARG A 111 -25.70 7.65 -2.45
C ARG A 111 -25.95 6.26 -1.88
N GLY A 112 -24.87 5.57 -1.55
CA GLY A 112 -24.90 4.21 -1.04
C GLY A 112 -24.40 4.10 0.40
N LYS A 113 -23.82 2.95 0.75
CA LYS A 113 -23.46 2.59 2.14
C LYS A 113 -21.96 2.42 2.38
N TYR A 114 -21.15 2.75 1.39
CA TYR A 114 -19.70 2.59 1.44
C TYR A 114 -18.98 3.93 1.28
N LEU A 115 -17.75 3.97 1.76
CA LEU A 115 -16.78 5.02 1.47
C LEU A 115 -15.62 4.39 0.70
N LEU A 116 -15.02 5.15 -0.22
CA LEU A 116 -13.86 4.72 -0.98
C LEU A 116 -12.68 5.63 -0.68
N VAL A 117 -11.58 5.06 -0.24
CA VAL A 117 -10.31 5.76 -0.01
C VAL A 117 -9.28 5.19 -0.95
N PHE A 118 -8.53 6.02 -1.68
CA PHE A 118 -7.61 5.50 -2.69
C PHE A 118 -6.37 6.37 -2.91
N ASP A 119 -5.29 5.71 -3.31
CA ASP A 119 -4.16 6.30 -4.00
C ASP A 119 -4.35 5.94 -5.49
N PRO A 120 -4.67 6.91 -6.35
CA PRO A 120 -4.97 6.63 -7.75
C PRO A 120 -3.76 6.11 -8.52
N LEU A 121 -2.53 6.52 -8.15
CA LEU A 121 -1.31 6.15 -8.86
C LEU A 121 -0.05 6.10 -7.95
N ASP A 122 0.08 5.04 -7.16
CA ASP A 122 1.27 4.75 -6.35
C ASP A 122 2.52 4.60 -7.23
N GLY A 123 3.60 5.19 -6.75
CA GLY A 123 4.90 5.13 -7.39
C GLY A 123 4.99 6.05 -8.62
N SER A 124 4.21 7.12 -8.71
CA SER A 124 4.19 8.05 -9.85
C SER A 124 5.59 8.53 -10.31
N SER A 125 6.53 8.71 -9.39
CA SER A 125 7.94 9.00 -9.68
C SER A 125 8.65 7.97 -10.60
N ASN A 126 8.11 6.75 -10.71
CA ASN A 126 8.63 5.64 -11.51
C ASN A 126 8.04 5.59 -12.93
N ILE A 127 7.02 6.41 -13.23
CA ILE A 127 6.33 6.43 -14.53
C ILE A 127 7.31 6.74 -15.66
N ASP A 128 8.09 7.80 -15.52
CA ASP A 128 8.98 8.31 -16.57
C ASP A 128 10.12 7.33 -16.92
N VAL A 129 10.43 6.39 -16.03
CA VAL A 129 11.44 5.34 -16.21
C VAL A 129 10.83 3.97 -16.54
N ASN A 130 9.54 3.92 -16.84
CA ASN A 130 8.81 2.71 -17.24
C ASN A 130 8.93 1.55 -16.23
N LEU A 131 8.93 1.89 -14.94
CA LEU A 131 8.90 0.92 -13.85
C LEU A 131 7.44 0.67 -13.41
N THR A 132 7.23 -0.39 -12.62
CA THR A 132 5.89 -0.75 -12.15
C THR A 132 5.33 0.31 -11.21
N VAL A 133 4.09 0.71 -11.48
CA VAL A 133 3.26 1.62 -10.68
C VAL A 133 1.92 0.95 -10.40
N GLY A 134 1.02 1.56 -9.63
CA GLY A 134 -0.26 0.92 -9.32
C GLY A 134 -1.31 1.83 -8.72
N THR A 135 -2.44 1.26 -8.36
CA THR A 135 -3.50 1.95 -7.61
C THR A 135 -3.70 1.21 -6.30
N ILE A 136 -3.91 1.92 -5.19
CA ILE A 136 -4.24 1.31 -3.89
C ILE A 136 -5.63 1.80 -3.50
N PHE A 137 -6.45 0.92 -2.94
CA PHE A 137 -7.78 1.31 -2.49
C PHE A 137 -8.22 0.58 -1.22
N SER A 138 -9.12 1.23 -0.50
CA SER A 138 -9.79 0.75 0.70
C SER A 138 -11.27 1.09 0.64
N ILE A 139 -12.11 0.14 1.03
CA ILE A 139 -13.56 0.31 1.14
C ILE A 139 -13.93 0.21 2.62
N LEU A 140 -14.60 1.24 3.11
CA LEU A 140 -15.14 1.34 4.46
C LEU A 140 -16.67 1.33 4.40
N ARG A 141 -17.33 1.03 5.52
CA ARG A 141 -18.78 1.30 5.66
C ARG A 141 -18.98 2.76 6.01
N ALA A 142 -19.95 3.40 5.37
CA ALA A 142 -20.39 4.72 5.77
C ALA A 142 -21.16 4.62 7.11
N PRO A 143 -20.82 5.42 8.13
CA PRO A 143 -21.59 5.46 9.39
C PRO A 143 -23.04 5.90 9.18
N ASN A 144 -23.27 6.78 8.20
CA ASN A 144 -24.57 7.30 7.81
C ASN A 144 -24.90 6.97 6.33
N PRO A 145 -25.31 5.73 6.02
CA PRO A 145 -25.62 5.31 4.65
C PRO A 145 -26.67 6.20 3.96
N GLY A 146 -26.45 6.53 2.70
CA GLY A 146 -27.36 7.35 1.88
C GLY A 146 -27.21 8.86 2.06
N SER A 147 -26.40 9.31 3.02
CA SER A 147 -26.07 10.71 3.25
C SER A 147 -24.69 11.07 2.67
N ASN A 148 -24.41 12.37 2.54
CA ASN A 148 -23.06 12.86 2.29
C ASN A 148 -22.15 12.45 3.45
N ALA A 149 -20.98 11.90 3.12
CA ALA A 149 -19.95 11.63 4.11
C ALA A 149 -19.23 12.92 4.52
N SER A 150 -18.95 13.09 5.81
CA SER A 150 -18.01 14.11 6.30
C SER A 150 -16.60 13.55 6.37
N LEU A 151 -15.59 14.40 6.63
CA LEU A 151 -14.21 13.97 6.81
C LEU A 151 -14.08 12.95 7.95
N GLU A 152 -14.79 13.17 9.06
CA GLU A 152 -14.79 12.31 10.24
C GLU A 152 -15.28 10.89 9.93
N ASP A 153 -16.22 10.73 8.98
CA ASP A 153 -16.71 9.42 8.55
C ASP A 153 -15.59 8.56 7.93
N PHE A 154 -14.53 9.18 7.38
CA PHE A 154 -13.38 8.47 6.82
C PHE A 154 -12.32 8.12 7.85
N LEU A 155 -12.27 8.79 9.01
CA LEU A 155 -11.22 8.60 10.03
C LEU A 155 -11.47 7.32 10.87
N GLN A 156 -11.57 6.19 10.19
CA GLN A 156 -11.78 4.87 10.78
C GLN A 156 -10.45 4.09 10.83
N PRO A 157 -10.18 3.35 11.92
CA PRO A 157 -8.99 2.51 11.98
C PRO A 157 -9.03 1.41 10.92
N GLY A 158 -7.86 0.94 10.49
CA GLY A 158 -7.73 -0.06 9.42
C GLY A 158 -8.53 -1.34 9.67
N THR A 159 -8.78 -1.71 10.92
CA THR A 159 -9.67 -2.82 11.31
C THR A 159 -11.13 -2.69 10.86
N GLN A 160 -11.59 -1.50 10.46
CA GLN A 160 -12.96 -1.28 9.95
C GLN A 160 -13.09 -1.44 8.43
N GLN A 161 -11.98 -1.70 7.73
CA GLN A 161 -11.99 -1.96 6.29
C GLN A 161 -12.80 -3.23 5.99
N VAL A 162 -13.76 -3.12 5.07
CA VAL A 162 -14.52 -4.28 4.57
C VAL A 162 -13.88 -4.89 3.33
N CYS A 163 -13.05 -4.11 2.64
CA CYS A 163 -12.23 -4.59 1.54
C CYS A 163 -11.04 -3.65 1.37
N ALA A 164 -9.91 -4.21 1.00
CA ALA A 164 -8.77 -3.45 0.53
C ALA A 164 -8.12 -4.17 -0.64
N GLY A 165 -7.46 -3.42 -1.50
CA GLY A 165 -6.76 -4.00 -2.62
C GLY A 165 -5.76 -3.06 -3.25
N LEU A 166 -5.01 -3.61 -4.19
CA LEU A 166 -4.10 -2.89 -5.05
C LEU A 166 -4.19 -3.42 -6.48
N ALA A 167 -3.98 -2.53 -7.44
CA ALA A 167 -3.75 -2.88 -8.82
C ALA A 167 -2.29 -2.64 -9.17
N LEU A 168 -1.67 -3.57 -9.90
CA LEU A 168 -0.33 -3.43 -10.45
C LEU A 168 -0.40 -3.13 -11.93
N TYR A 169 0.31 -2.09 -12.37
CA TYR A 169 0.53 -1.73 -13.77
C TYR A 169 1.98 -2.07 -14.15
N GLY A 170 2.27 -3.38 -14.21
CA GLY A 170 3.57 -3.91 -14.61
C GLY A 170 3.53 -4.61 -15.97
N PRO A 171 4.39 -5.62 -16.22
CA PRO A 171 4.37 -6.42 -17.45
C PRO A 171 3.00 -7.04 -17.77
N SER A 172 2.24 -7.37 -16.73
CA SER A 172 0.81 -7.67 -16.80
C SER A 172 0.06 -6.84 -15.77
N THR A 173 -1.15 -6.42 -16.09
CA THR A 173 -2.02 -5.78 -15.09
C THR A 173 -2.64 -6.82 -14.17
N MET A 174 -2.52 -6.58 -12.87
CA MET A 174 -3.10 -7.46 -11.84
C MET A 174 -3.91 -6.65 -10.85
N LEU A 175 -4.93 -7.27 -10.27
CA LEU A 175 -5.72 -6.76 -9.15
C LEU A 175 -5.60 -7.77 -8.01
N VAL A 176 -5.14 -7.33 -6.85
CA VAL A 176 -5.05 -8.15 -5.64
C VAL A 176 -5.94 -7.53 -4.59
N LEU A 177 -6.81 -8.32 -3.96
CA LEU A 177 -7.76 -7.81 -2.96
C LEU A 177 -8.00 -8.80 -1.83
N THR A 178 -8.52 -8.28 -0.73
CA THR A 178 -9.09 -9.04 0.39
C THR A 178 -10.44 -8.44 0.80
N THR A 179 -11.33 -9.29 1.30
CA THR A 179 -12.60 -8.93 1.95
C THR A 179 -12.63 -9.34 3.42
N GLY A 180 -11.48 -9.70 4.00
CA GLY A 180 -11.38 -10.19 5.38
C GLY A 180 -11.36 -11.73 5.53
N ASP A 181 -11.44 -12.47 4.42
CA ASP A 181 -11.18 -13.91 4.38
C ASP A 181 -10.16 -14.24 3.29
N GLY A 182 -8.89 -14.03 3.61
CA GLY A 182 -7.77 -14.33 2.72
C GLY A 182 -7.56 -13.29 1.61
N VAL A 183 -6.58 -13.55 0.76
CA VAL A 183 -6.16 -12.65 -0.32
C VAL A 183 -6.21 -13.39 -1.65
N ASP A 184 -6.79 -12.78 -2.66
CA ASP A 184 -6.89 -13.33 -4.00
C ASP A 184 -6.33 -12.35 -5.04
N GLY A 185 -5.60 -12.89 -6.02
CA GLY A 185 -5.01 -12.15 -7.12
C GLY A 185 -5.60 -12.52 -8.47
N PHE A 186 -5.94 -11.50 -9.25
CA PHE A 186 -6.55 -11.60 -10.57
C PHE A 186 -5.64 -10.95 -11.61
N THR A 187 -5.46 -11.59 -12.77
CA THR A 187 -4.72 -11.03 -13.90
C THR A 187 -5.69 -10.52 -14.95
N LEU A 188 -5.47 -9.32 -15.47
CA LEU A 188 -6.27 -8.75 -16.55
C LEU A 188 -5.97 -9.49 -17.86
N ASP A 189 -6.98 -10.15 -18.39
CA ASP A 189 -7.00 -10.68 -19.73
C ASP A 189 -7.42 -9.57 -20.70
N ARG A 190 -6.47 -9.09 -21.51
CA ARG A 190 -6.68 -7.96 -22.41
C ARG A 190 -7.53 -8.32 -23.63
N ASP A 191 -7.60 -9.60 -24.00
CA ASP A 191 -8.36 -10.05 -25.18
C ASP A 191 -9.87 -9.95 -24.93
N ILE A 192 -10.29 -10.16 -23.68
CA ILE A 192 -11.71 -10.11 -23.26
C ILE A 192 -12.03 -8.98 -22.28
N GLY A 193 -11.02 -8.23 -21.81
CA GLY A 193 -11.19 -7.10 -20.89
C GLY A 193 -11.68 -7.50 -19.49
N ALA A 194 -11.32 -8.70 -19.02
CA ALA A 194 -11.78 -9.26 -17.75
C ALA A 194 -10.61 -9.65 -16.84
N PHE A 195 -10.77 -9.38 -15.54
CA PHE A 195 -9.86 -9.90 -14.52
C PHE A 195 -10.16 -11.37 -14.25
N ILE A 196 -9.15 -12.22 -14.38
CA ILE A 196 -9.24 -13.67 -14.23
C ILE A 196 -8.49 -14.10 -12.97
N LEU A 197 -9.11 -14.90 -12.11
CA LEU A 197 -8.47 -15.43 -10.91
C LEU A 197 -7.27 -16.29 -11.31
N THR A 198 -6.08 -15.88 -10.87
CA THR A 198 -4.81 -16.55 -11.19
C THR A 198 -4.02 -16.93 -9.95
N HIS A 199 -4.26 -16.24 -8.82
CA HIS A 199 -3.56 -16.44 -7.57
C HIS A 199 -4.57 -16.59 -6.42
N PRO A 200 -5.25 -17.74 -6.30
CA PRO A 200 -6.19 -17.95 -5.21
C PRO A 200 -5.46 -18.10 -3.87
N ARG A 201 -6.03 -17.53 -2.80
CA ARG A 201 -5.59 -17.70 -1.41
C ARG A 201 -4.09 -17.50 -1.22
N MET A 202 -3.59 -16.35 -1.68
CA MET A 202 -2.20 -15.94 -1.51
C MET A 202 -1.80 -15.97 -0.02
N ARG A 203 -0.61 -16.49 0.27
CA ARG A 203 -0.06 -16.59 1.63
C ARG A 203 1.40 -16.18 1.65
N ILE A 204 1.75 -15.32 2.60
CA ILE A 204 3.12 -14.89 2.83
C ILE A 204 3.84 -15.98 3.65
N PRO A 205 5.05 -16.40 3.27
CA PRO A 205 5.89 -17.25 4.11
C PRO A 205 6.22 -16.58 5.46
N ASP A 206 6.14 -17.32 6.56
CA ASP A 206 6.42 -16.78 7.91
C ASP A 206 7.86 -16.26 8.07
N ASP A 207 8.81 -16.91 7.41
CA ASP A 207 10.23 -16.54 7.35
C ASP A 207 10.61 -15.97 5.98
N ALA A 208 11.64 -15.12 5.96
CA ALA A 208 12.18 -14.58 4.73
C ALA A 208 13.71 -14.67 4.60
N ASN A 209 14.18 -14.45 3.38
CA ASN A 209 15.57 -14.21 3.03
C ASN A 209 15.72 -12.97 2.12
N GLU A 210 14.69 -12.12 2.03
CA GLU A 210 14.73 -10.86 1.30
C GLU A 210 14.29 -9.70 2.21
N PHE A 211 14.97 -8.55 2.11
CA PHE A 211 14.55 -7.32 2.76
C PHE A 211 14.58 -6.14 1.79
N ALA A 212 13.71 -5.17 2.03
CA ALA A 212 13.56 -3.99 1.20
C ALA A 212 13.53 -2.72 2.04
N ILE A 213 14.52 -1.86 1.83
CA ILE A 213 14.65 -0.54 2.47
C ILE A 213 15.50 0.38 1.59
N ASN A 214 15.27 1.69 1.64
CA ASN A 214 16.13 2.63 0.95
C ASN A 214 17.44 2.86 1.74
N SER A 215 18.52 2.15 1.37
CA SER A 215 19.83 2.22 2.03
C SER A 215 20.49 3.60 2.00
N SER A 216 20.10 4.49 1.08
CA SER A 216 20.62 5.87 1.07
C SER A 216 20.25 6.68 2.33
N ASN A 217 19.27 6.20 3.12
CA ASN A 217 18.84 6.80 4.37
C ASN A 217 19.52 6.19 5.61
N GLU A 218 20.51 5.30 5.47
CA GLU A 218 21.14 4.59 6.59
C GLU A 218 21.54 5.50 7.76
N ARG A 219 22.13 6.66 7.45
CA ARG A 219 22.57 7.66 8.44
C ARG A 219 21.45 8.24 9.31
N PHE A 220 20.19 8.05 8.92
CA PHE A 220 19.02 8.58 9.62
C PHE A 220 18.20 7.51 10.34
N TRP A 221 18.47 6.22 10.10
CA TRP A 221 17.69 5.14 10.67
C TRP A 221 17.77 5.12 12.20
N GLU A 222 16.65 4.80 12.84
CA GLU A 222 16.66 4.48 14.26
C GLU A 222 17.52 3.22 14.52
N PRO A 223 18.19 3.11 15.68
CA PRO A 223 19.06 1.99 15.99
C PRO A 223 18.44 0.59 15.77
N PRO A 224 17.15 0.33 16.11
CA PRO A 224 16.49 -0.95 15.82
C PRO A 224 16.50 -1.36 14.34
N VAL A 225 16.25 -0.42 13.44
CA VAL A 225 16.25 -0.65 11.99
C VAL A 225 17.67 -0.93 11.51
N LYS A 226 18.64 -0.15 12.00
CA LYS A 226 20.05 -0.33 11.65
C LYS A 226 20.54 -1.71 12.05
N ARG A 227 20.26 -2.15 13.29
CA ARG A 227 20.56 -3.50 13.77
C ARG A 227 19.95 -4.57 12.87
N TYR A 228 18.66 -4.45 12.53
CA TYR A 228 18.02 -5.42 11.66
C TYR A 228 18.74 -5.57 10.30
N VAL A 229 19.07 -4.45 9.66
CA VAL A 229 19.76 -4.44 8.36
C VAL A 229 21.18 -5.00 8.49
N GLU A 230 21.95 -4.59 9.50
CA GLU A 230 23.31 -5.09 9.75
C GLU A 230 23.32 -6.61 9.99
N GLU A 231 22.36 -7.14 10.74
CA GLU A 231 22.21 -8.58 10.96
C GLU A 231 21.92 -9.33 9.65
N CYS A 232 21.09 -8.76 8.76
CA CYS A 232 20.83 -9.31 7.43
C CYS A 232 22.09 -9.30 6.55
N LEU A 233 22.88 -8.22 6.59
CA LEU A 233 24.12 -8.07 5.83
C LEU A 233 25.26 -8.97 6.32
N ALA A 234 25.30 -9.28 7.62
CA ALA A 234 26.26 -10.22 8.18
C ALA A 234 26.03 -11.67 7.69
N GLY A 235 24.85 -11.98 7.14
CA GLY A 235 24.55 -13.26 6.51
C GLY A 235 24.80 -14.46 7.43
N LYS A 236 25.39 -15.53 6.88
CA LYS A 236 25.72 -16.76 7.64
C LYS A 236 26.68 -16.57 8.82
N THR A 237 27.53 -15.53 8.82
CA THR A 237 28.45 -15.27 9.93
C THR A 237 27.82 -14.44 11.05
N GLY A 238 26.67 -13.81 10.77
CA GLY A 238 25.90 -13.04 11.72
C GLY A 238 24.93 -13.89 12.56
N PRO A 239 24.21 -13.24 13.50
CA PRO A 239 23.27 -13.92 14.39
C PRO A 239 22.06 -14.52 13.66
N ARG A 240 21.85 -14.16 12.38
CA ARG A 240 20.77 -14.73 11.56
C ARG A 240 21.08 -16.13 11.04
N GLY A 241 22.37 -16.49 10.91
CA GLY A 241 22.80 -17.80 10.40
C GLY A 241 22.36 -18.12 8.96
N LYS A 242 21.90 -17.12 8.19
CA LYS A 242 21.44 -17.28 6.81
C LYS A 242 21.69 -16.01 6.00
N ASP A 243 21.89 -16.18 4.69
CA ASP A 243 22.13 -15.06 3.77
C ASP A 243 20.80 -14.38 3.38
N PHE A 244 20.84 -13.06 3.28
CA PHE A 244 19.71 -12.24 2.81
C PHE A 244 20.05 -11.53 1.51
N ASN A 245 19.04 -11.30 0.68
CA ASN A 245 19.15 -10.47 -0.50
C ASN A 245 18.38 -9.16 -0.33
N MET A 246 18.98 -8.06 -0.75
CA MET A 246 18.31 -6.76 -0.75
C MET A 246 17.50 -6.60 -2.05
N ARG A 247 16.24 -6.18 -1.93
CA ARG A 247 15.39 -5.78 -3.07
C ARG A 247 14.85 -4.40 -2.79
N TRP A 248 14.92 -3.49 -3.76
CA TRP A 248 14.32 -2.18 -3.62
C TRP A 248 13.77 -1.76 -4.98
N VAL A 249 12.47 -2.01 -5.19
CA VAL A 249 11.74 -1.64 -6.41
C VAL A 249 11.34 -0.16 -6.38
N ALA A 250 11.27 0.44 -5.18
CA ALA A 250 10.84 1.82 -4.97
C ALA A 250 9.39 2.12 -5.39
N SER A 251 8.51 1.10 -5.37
CA SER A 251 7.05 1.23 -5.49
C SER A 251 6.39 0.37 -4.42
N LEU A 252 5.46 0.94 -3.67
CA LEU A 252 4.78 0.24 -2.58
C LEU A 252 3.95 -0.93 -3.13
N VAL A 253 3.21 -0.72 -4.22
CA VAL A 253 2.42 -1.80 -4.84
C VAL A 253 3.29 -2.96 -5.31
N ALA A 254 4.44 -2.66 -5.91
CA ALA A 254 5.33 -3.67 -6.47
C ALA A 254 6.03 -4.47 -5.36
N GLU A 255 6.44 -3.80 -4.28
CA GLU A 255 6.99 -4.45 -3.10
C GLU A 255 5.96 -5.32 -2.39
N THR A 256 4.72 -4.84 -2.22
CA THR A 256 3.63 -5.62 -1.62
C THR A 256 3.37 -6.89 -2.41
N PHE A 257 3.26 -6.81 -3.73
CA PHE A 257 3.03 -8.01 -4.56
C PHE A 257 4.22 -8.98 -4.53
N ARG A 258 5.45 -8.47 -4.55
CA ARG A 258 6.66 -9.30 -4.39
C ARG A 258 6.61 -10.08 -3.08
N ILE A 259 6.28 -9.40 -1.98
CA ILE A 259 6.20 -10.00 -0.64
C ILE A 259 5.05 -11.01 -0.54
N LEU A 260 3.88 -10.70 -1.08
CA LEU A 260 2.74 -11.64 -1.16
C LEU A 260 3.09 -12.93 -1.91
N THR A 261 4.06 -12.89 -2.83
CA THR A 261 4.42 -14.03 -3.68
C THR A 261 5.63 -14.80 -3.16
N ARG A 262 6.64 -14.10 -2.62
CA ARG A 262 7.96 -14.68 -2.32
C ARG A 262 8.39 -14.50 -0.86
N GLY A 263 7.59 -13.82 -0.06
CA GLY A 263 7.99 -13.39 1.27
C GLY A 263 9.01 -12.24 1.24
N GLY A 264 9.47 -11.87 2.42
CA GLY A 264 10.34 -10.71 2.60
C GLY A 264 9.78 -9.71 3.58
N ILE A 265 10.57 -8.69 3.89
CA ILE A 265 10.13 -7.54 4.66
C ILE A 265 10.34 -6.26 3.84
N PHE A 266 9.36 -5.36 3.89
CA PHE A 266 9.49 -3.99 3.40
C PHE A 266 9.53 -3.05 4.60
N MET A 267 10.42 -2.05 4.54
CA MET A 267 10.63 -1.09 5.61
C MET A 267 10.67 0.34 5.06
N TYR A 268 9.69 1.14 5.48
CA TYR A 268 9.71 2.60 5.44
C TYR A 268 9.54 3.12 6.87
N PRO A 269 10.59 3.01 7.71
CA PRO A 269 10.49 3.30 9.14
C PRO A 269 10.45 4.81 9.39
N LYS A 270 10.21 5.17 10.66
CA LYS A 270 10.54 6.51 11.16
C LYS A 270 12.06 6.69 11.06
N ASP A 271 12.50 7.87 10.66
CA ASP A 271 13.91 8.23 10.63
C ASP A 271 14.14 9.62 11.25
N SER A 272 15.39 10.03 11.38
CA SER A 272 15.79 11.31 11.95
C SER A 272 15.98 12.43 10.91
N LYS A 273 15.69 12.17 9.63
CA LYS A 273 15.89 13.16 8.55
C LYS A 273 15.01 14.39 8.74
N ASP A 274 13.77 14.15 9.17
CA ASP A 274 12.82 15.19 9.57
C ASP A 274 12.12 14.74 10.87
N PRO A 275 12.61 15.17 12.05
CA PRO A 275 12.08 14.71 13.34
C PRO A 275 10.60 15.04 13.57
N ALA A 276 10.06 16.05 12.89
CA ALA A 276 8.66 16.45 13.01
C ALA A 276 7.74 15.53 12.18
N ARG A 277 8.29 14.86 11.16
CA ARG A 277 7.54 14.00 10.25
C ARG A 277 7.46 12.57 10.83
N PRO A 278 6.24 12.07 11.12
CA PRO A 278 6.09 10.75 11.76
C PRO A 278 6.49 9.59 10.84
N GLY A 279 6.40 9.77 9.53
CA GLY A 279 6.77 8.80 8.50
C GLY A 279 6.54 9.37 7.09
N ARG A 280 6.77 8.56 6.06
CA ARG A 280 6.57 8.99 4.67
C ARG A 280 5.23 8.55 4.09
N LEU A 281 4.83 7.31 4.30
CA LEU A 281 3.59 6.78 3.71
C LEU A 281 2.38 7.29 4.50
N ARG A 282 1.22 7.37 3.85
CA ARG A 282 -0.03 7.87 4.40
C ARG A 282 -0.85 6.72 4.94
N LEU A 283 -1.53 6.96 6.05
CA LEU A 283 -2.24 5.93 6.77
C LEU A 283 -3.45 5.42 5.97
N MET A 284 -4.23 6.33 5.40
CA MET A 284 -5.58 6.02 4.91
C MET A 284 -5.60 5.27 3.57
N TYR A 285 -4.79 5.69 2.60
CA TYR A 285 -4.79 5.13 1.24
C TYR A 285 -3.53 4.31 0.90
N GLU A 286 -2.51 4.27 1.76
CA GLU A 286 -1.33 3.41 1.57
C GLU A 286 -1.22 2.37 2.70
N ALA A 287 -0.97 2.79 3.95
CA ALA A 287 -0.59 1.87 5.01
C ALA A 287 -1.72 0.93 5.48
N ASN A 288 -2.94 1.43 5.70
CA ASN A 288 -4.09 0.62 6.10
C ASN A 288 -4.48 -0.44 5.05
N PRO A 289 -4.69 -0.10 3.76
CA PRO A 289 -5.08 -1.11 2.77
C PRO A 289 -3.99 -2.17 2.53
N ILE A 290 -2.71 -1.77 2.52
CA ILE A 290 -1.61 -2.72 2.42
C ILE A 290 -1.54 -3.61 3.66
N SER A 291 -1.68 -3.05 4.86
CA SER A 291 -1.65 -3.84 6.10
C SER A 291 -2.77 -4.87 6.15
N PHE A 292 -3.97 -4.53 5.66
CA PHE A 292 -5.08 -5.48 5.62
C PHE A 292 -4.78 -6.67 4.70
N LEU A 293 -4.24 -6.41 3.50
CA LEU A 293 -3.78 -7.48 2.60
C LEU A 293 -2.72 -8.36 3.26
N ILE A 294 -1.71 -7.75 3.87
CA ILE A 294 -0.58 -8.49 4.45
C ILE A 294 -1.04 -9.39 5.59
N GLU A 295 -1.86 -8.89 6.51
CA GLU A 295 -2.36 -9.69 7.63
C GLU A 295 -3.31 -10.81 7.16
N GLN A 296 -4.15 -10.55 6.16
CA GLN A 296 -5.03 -11.57 5.56
C GLN A 296 -4.25 -12.66 4.82
N ALA A 297 -3.05 -12.36 4.32
CA ALA A 297 -2.12 -13.34 3.76
C ALA A 297 -1.26 -14.06 4.83
N GLY A 298 -1.45 -13.77 6.12
CA GLY A 298 -0.71 -14.37 7.23
C GLY A 298 0.61 -13.67 7.60
N GLY A 299 0.91 -12.53 6.98
CA GLY A 299 2.03 -11.67 7.38
C GLY A 299 1.68 -10.78 8.57
N ALA A 300 2.56 -9.80 8.84
CA ALA A 300 2.34 -8.78 9.86
C ALA A 300 2.70 -7.38 9.33
N SER A 301 2.15 -6.34 9.97
CA SER A 301 2.41 -4.94 9.67
C SER A 301 2.50 -4.09 10.94
N THR A 302 3.54 -3.25 11.05
CA THR A 302 3.83 -2.44 12.24
C THR A 302 4.44 -1.08 11.88
N THR A 303 4.28 -0.10 12.76
CA THR A 303 5.04 1.16 12.74
C THR A 303 6.46 1.01 13.31
N GLY A 304 6.81 -0.20 13.74
CA GLY A 304 7.94 -0.54 14.61
C GLY A 304 7.52 -0.58 16.09
N ARG A 305 6.42 0.10 16.46
CA ARG A 305 5.97 0.22 17.85
C ARG A 305 4.53 -0.28 18.06
N GLU A 306 3.67 -0.06 17.07
CA GLU A 306 2.24 -0.36 17.12
C GLU A 306 1.81 -1.13 15.87
N ARG A 307 0.72 -1.88 15.96
CA ARG A 307 0.09 -2.55 14.81
C ARG A 307 -0.62 -1.51 13.94
N VAL A 308 -0.32 -1.47 12.64
CA VAL A 308 -0.82 -0.40 11.74
C VAL A 308 -2.35 -0.37 11.66
N MET A 309 -3.00 -1.55 11.57
CA MET A 309 -4.46 -1.66 11.47
C MET A 309 -5.23 -1.13 12.69
N GLU A 310 -4.56 -0.98 13.84
CA GLU A 310 -5.16 -0.51 15.10
C GLU A 310 -4.99 0.99 15.34
N LEU A 311 -4.24 1.69 14.49
CA LEU A 311 -4.03 3.12 14.63
C LEU A 311 -5.35 3.87 14.41
N SER A 312 -5.72 4.72 15.35
CA SER A 312 -6.82 5.69 15.18
C SER A 312 -6.35 6.87 14.33
N PRO A 313 -6.89 7.06 13.12
CA PRO A 313 -6.52 8.18 12.27
C PRO A 313 -6.94 9.50 12.90
N LYS A 314 -6.06 10.51 12.82
CA LYS A 314 -6.31 11.87 13.32
C LYS A 314 -6.52 12.88 12.20
N ASP A 315 -6.08 12.52 11.00
CA ASP A 315 -6.09 13.38 9.82
C ASP A 315 -6.17 12.49 8.57
N LEU A 316 -6.85 12.98 7.53
CA LEU A 316 -7.04 12.23 6.28
C LEU A 316 -5.70 11.88 5.61
N HIS A 317 -4.73 12.79 5.71
CA HIS A 317 -3.42 12.73 5.11
C HIS A 317 -2.32 12.35 6.12
N GLN A 318 -2.71 11.81 7.29
CA GLN A 318 -1.78 11.41 8.33
C GLN A 318 -0.70 10.47 7.78
N ARG A 319 0.57 10.85 7.97
CA ARG A 319 1.71 9.99 7.62
C ARG A 319 2.10 9.06 8.76
N VAL A 320 2.66 7.91 8.42
CA VAL A 320 3.00 6.83 9.35
C VAL A 320 4.24 6.05 8.88
N PRO A 321 5.07 5.53 9.80
CA PRO A 321 6.02 4.48 9.48
C PRO A 321 5.29 3.21 9.05
N LEU A 322 5.87 2.47 8.12
CA LEU A 322 5.28 1.21 7.68
C LEU A 322 6.38 0.16 7.49
N ILE A 323 6.27 -0.93 8.25
CA ILE A 323 7.09 -2.12 8.16
C ILE A 323 6.15 -3.31 8.03
N PHE A 324 6.25 -4.07 6.95
CA PHE A 324 5.37 -5.21 6.73
C PHE A 324 6.04 -6.37 6.01
N GLY A 325 5.43 -7.55 6.11
CA GLY A 325 5.79 -8.72 5.31
C GLY A 325 5.75 -10.01 6.12
N SER A 326 6.76 -10.86 5.93
CA SER A 326 6.91 -12.13 6.64
C SER A 326 6.88 -11.93 8.16
N LYS A 327 5.97 -12.64 8.82
CA LYS A 327 5.59 -12.42 10.21
C LYS A 327 6.79 -12.40 11.17
N ASN A 328 7.68 -13.39 11.08
CA ASN A 328 8.83 -13.52 11.97
C ASN A 328 9.84 -12.37 11.80
N GLU A 329 9.94 -11.79 10.60
CA GLU A 329 10.83 -10.65 10.34
C GLU A 329 10.26 -9.36 10.91
N VAL A 330 8.95 -9.14 10.75
CA VAL A 330 8.25 -7.95 11.27
C VAL A 330 8.24 -7.96 12.79
N GLU A 331 7.94 -9.11 13.41
CA GLU A 331 7.98 -9.27 14.87
C GLU A 331 9.39 -9.05 15.43
N ARG A 332 10.44 -9.49 14.72
CA ARG A 332 11.82 -9.22 15.10
C ARG A 332 12.14 -7.73 15.13
N VAL A 333 11.76 -6.98 14.08
CA VAL A 333 11.97 -5.52 14.04
C VAL A 333 11.19 -4.83 15.16
N ALA A 334 9.93 -5.20 15.38
CA ALA A 334 9.13 -4.68 16.49
C ALA A 334 9.77 -4.99 17.86
N GLY A 335 10.32 -6.20 18.02
CA GLY A 335 11.09 -6.59 19.21
C GLY A 335 12.29 -5.69 19.46
N TYR A 336 13.05 -5.35 18.41
CA TYR A 336 14.20 -4.43 18.53
C TYR A 336 13.78 -3.02 18.93
N HIS A 337 12.63 -2.53 18.44
CA HIS A 337 12.08 -1.25 18.90
C HIS A 337 11.65 -1.29 20.36
N ALA A 338 11.03 -2.38 20.82
CA ALA A 338 10.63 -2.55 22.21
C ALA A 338 11.84 -2.64 23.16
N GLU A 339 12.87 -3.39 22.77
CA GLU A 339 14.15 -3.47 23.51
C GLU A 339 14.78 -2.08 23.66
N TYR A 340 14.91 -1.35 22.55
CA TYR A 340 15.47 0.00 22.53
C TYR A 340 14.67 0.98 23.41
N ALA A 341 13.34 0.96 23.31
CA ALA A 341 12.47 1.80 24.14
C ALA A 341 12.58 1.49 25.64
N SER A 342 12.86 0.24 26.01
CA SER A 342 13.02 -0.18 27.40
C SER A 342 14.40 0.12 28.01
N GLY A 343 15.34 0.64 27.22
CA GLY A 343 16.72 0.91 27.67
C GLY A 343 17.53 -0.34 28.00
N LYS A 344 17.09 -1.54 27.59
CA LYS A 344 17.77 -2.83 27.82
C LYS A 344 19.04 -3.03 26.97
N GLU A 345 19.75 -1.96 26.64
CA GLU A 345 20.97 -2.00 25.83
C GLU A 345 22.23 -1.97 26.70
N PRO A 346 23.01 -3.06 26.75
CA PRO A 346 24.43 -3.05 27.05
C PRO A 346 25.23 -3.31 25.76
N ASP A 347 26.00 -2.33 25.29
CA ASP A 347 27.13 -2.48 24.35
C ASP A 347 26.91 -2.91 22.87
N THR A 348 25.71 -3.28 22.40
CA THR A 348 25.53 -3.71 21.00
C THR A 348 25.52 -2.57 19.98
N PHE A 349 24.95 -1.40 20.29
CA PHE A 349 25.04 -0.22 19.39
C PHE A 349 26.41 0.49 19.40
N ASN A 350 27.31 0.11 20.33
CA ASN A 350 28.65 0.66 20.52
C ASN A 350 29.77 -0.37 20.26
N SER A 351 29.50 -1.46 19.53
CA SER A 351 30.53 -2.48 19.27
C SER A 351 31.78 -1.86 18.60
N PRO A 352 33.01 -2.22 19.02
CA PRO A 352 34.26 -1.68 18.47
C PRO A 352 34.52 -2.05 16.99
N LEU A 353 33.63 -2.82 16.36
CA LEU A 353 33.55 -2.93 14.91
C LEU A 353 33.13 -1.60 14.23
N PHE A 354 32.56 -0.65 15.00
CA PHE A 354 31.91 0.57 14.50
C PHE A 354 32.58 1.89 14.90
N SER A 355 33.66 1.86 15.68
CA SER A 355 34.55 3.03 15.76
C SER A 355 35.54 2.94 14.60
N THR A 356 35.62 3.98 13.76
CA THR A 356 36.81 4.18 12.93
C THR A 356 38.02 4.05 13.85
N ARG A 357 38.91 3.10 13.57
CA ARG A 357 40.20 3.01 14.25
C ARG A 357 41.04 4.22 13.85
N SER A 358 40.72 5.40 14.40
CA SER A 358 41.66 6.51 14.43
C SER A 358 42.63 6.24 15.56
N LEU A 359 43.92 6.18 15.23
CA LEU A 359 45.03 6.08 16.18
C LEU A 359 45.15 7.31 17.10
N PHE A 360 44.35 8.35 16.87
CA PHE A 360 44.36 9.57 17.67
C PHE A 360 42.99 9.79 18.30
N ARG A 361 42.88 9.47 19.60
CA ARG A 361 41.89 10.09 20.48
C ARG A 361 42.50 11.41 20.96
N THR A 362 41.88 12.53 20.63
CA THR A 362 42.11 13.79 21.33
C THR A 362 41.58 13.65 22.75
N GLN A 363 42.43 14.00 23.73
CA GLN A 363 42.15 13.97 25.16
C GLN A 363 41.02 14.92 25.55
#